data_AF-A0A9P5VI60-F1
#
_entry.id   AF-A0A9P5VI60-F1
#
_cell.length_a   1.000
_cell.length_b   1.000
_cell.length_c   1.000
_cell.angle_alpha   90.00
_cell.angle_beta   90.00
_cell.angle_gamma   90.00
#
_symmetry.space_group_name_H-M   'P 1'
#
loop_
_entity.id
_entity.type
_entity.pdbx_description
1 polymer ?
#
loop_
_entity_poly.entity_id
_entity_poly.type
_entity_poly.pdbx_seq_one_letter_code
_entity_poly.pdbx_strand_id
1 'polypeptide(L)'
;MKLMLKRLGVQTVKTSSQTLLPVDIYNNVKIPEFDPIHAQQALARFFSALKRSQESSDGATLQQIMKTQFGFWLEMHPSLIPNAGNGVYLRGGHADPGVIVAMYPGTLYRPGEAIFFNSLHNRYILKCNDGVYVDGKSN
;
A
#
# COMPACT_ATOMS: atom_id res chain seq x y z
N MET A 1 4.94 24.80 -18.53
CA MET A 1 4.61 23.36 -18.54
C MET A 1 3.51 23.13 -17.51
N LYS A 2 2.28 22.85 -17.95
CA LYS A 2 1.07 22.76 -17.10
C LYS A 2 1.06 21.41 -16.38
N LEU A 3 1.36 21.37 -15.08
CA LEU A 3 1.17 20.16 -14.26
C LEU A 3 -0.32 20.03 -13.92
N MET A 4 -1.01 19.16 -14.63
CA MET A 4 -2.39 18.80 -14.36
C MET A 4 -2.41 17.74 -13.26
N LEU A 5 -2.51 18.16 -12.00
CA LEU A 5 -2.86 17.30 -10.85
C LEU A 5 -4.32 16.88 -10.98
N LYS A 6 -4.61 15.96 -11.91
CA LYS A 6 -5.86 15.19 -11.85
C LYS A 6 -5.67 14.15 -10.76
N ARG A 7 -6.48 14.28 -9.69
CA ARG A 7 -7.02 13.22 -8.83
C ARG A 7 -6.32 11.88 -9.05
N LEU A 8 -5.52 11.44 -8.08
CA LEU A 8 -5.06 10.05 -7.96
C LEU A 8 -6.30 9.14 -8.00
N GLY A 9 -6.64 8.72 -9.21
CA GLY A 9 -7.63 7.69 -9.46
C GLY A 9 -7.07 6.41 -8.87
N VAL A 10 -7.85 5.82 -7.98
CA VAL A 10 -7.79 4.41 -7.62
C VAL A 10 -7.44 3.61 -8.88
N GLN A 11 -6.22 3.10 -8.98
CA GLN A 11 -5.88 2.13 -10.01
C GLN A 11 -6.47 0.79 -9.54
N THR A 12 -7.70 0.55 -9.97
CA THR A 12 -8.35 -0.75 -9.79
C THR A 12 -7.51 -1.81 -10.50
N VAL A 13 -7.11 -2.84 -9.76
CA VAL A 13 -6.46 -4.04 -10.29
C VAL A 13 -7.36 -4.64 -11.37
N LYS A 14 -6.96 -4.57 -12.64
CA LYS A 14 -7.63 -5.30 -13.72
C LYS A 14 -7.23 -6.78 -13.62
N THR A 15 -8.08 -7.59 -13.02
CA THR A 15 -8.06 -9.04 -13.20
C THR A 15 -8.65 -9.39 -14.57
N SER A 16 -7.99 -10.28 -15.30
CA SER A 16 -8.22 -10.59 -16.73
C SER A 16 -9.53 -11.34 -17.04
N SER A 17 -10.57 -11.22 -16.22
CA SER A 17 -11.89 -11.81 -16.49
C SER A 17 -13.07 -11.03 -15.87
N GLN A 18 -12.93 -9.73 -15.64
CA GLN A 18 -14.08 -8.90 -15.26
C GLN A 18 -14.68 -8.22 -16.49
N THR A 19 -15.86 -8.70 -16.88
CA THR A 19 -16.85 -7.97 -17.68
C THR A 19 -16.93 -6.55 -17.13
N LEU A 20 -16.57 -5.55 -17.93
CA LEU A 20 -16.65 -4.14 -17.53
C LEU A 20 -18.11 -3.85 -17.14
N LEU A 21 -18.36 -3.68 -15.86
CA LEU A 21 -19.65 -3.24 -15.36
C LEU A 21 -19.98 -1.86 -15.97
N PRO A 22 -21.24 -1.59 -16.32
CA PRO A 22 -21.66 -0.30 -16.86
C PRO A 22 -21.18 0.86 -15.98
N VAL A 23 -20.75 1.95 -16.61
CA VAL A 23 -20.19 3.15 -15.97
C VAL A 23 -21.11 3.70 -14.86
N ASP A 24 -22.41 3.48 -14.98
CA ASP A 24 -23.44 3.93 -14.04
C ASP A 24 -23.37 3.27 -12.66
N ILE A 25 -22.74 2.10 -12.52
CA ILE A 25 -22.59 1.40 -11.22
C ILE A 25 -21.59 2.14 -10.32
N TYR A 26 -20.52 2.72 -10.88
CA TYR A 26 -19.48 3.40 -10.09
C TYR A 26 -19.99 4.65 -9.36
N ASN A 27 -21.08 5.27 -9.84
CA ASN A 27 -21.63 6.47 -9.23
C ASN A 27 -22.46 6.19 -7.95
N ASN A 28 -22.85 4.94 -7.70
CA ASN A 28 -23.66 4.54 -6.55
C ASN A 28 -22.92 3.61 -5.56
N VAL A 29 -21.66 3.28 -5.81
CA VAL A 29 -20.85 2.55 -4.82
C VAL A 29 -20.42 3.55 -3.74
N LYS A 30 -21.08 3.48 -2.58
CA LYS A 30 -20.53 4.11 -1.37
C LYS A 30 -19.23 3.40 -1.03
N ILE A 31 -18.10 4.02 -1.39
CA ILE A 31 -16.79 3.59 -0.90
C ILE A 31 -16.82 3.83 0.60
N PRO A 32 -16.59 2.80 1.45
CA PRO A 32 -16.54 3.01 2.88
C PRO A 32 -15.42 3.99 3.20
N GLU A 33 -15.72 4.93 4.10
CA GLU A 33 -14.73 5.87 4.59
C GLU A 33 -13.61 5.12 5.32
N PHE A 34 -12.40 5.65 5.24
CA PHE A 34 -11.27 5.08 5.98
C PHE A 34 -11.50 5.25 7.48
N ASP A 35 -11.56 4.14 8.22
CA ASP A 35 -11.65 4.14 9.68
C ASP A 35 -10.24 4.12 10.30
N PRO A 36 -9.75 5.26 10.83
CA PRO A 36 -8.40 5.34 11.38
C PRO A 36 -8.24 4.52 12.66
N ILE A 37 -9.31 4.33 13.44
CA ILE A 37 -9.26 3.57 14.70
C ILE A 37 -9.13 2.08 14.38
N HIS A 38 -9.97 1.58 13.46
CA HIS A 38 -9.88 0.19 13.01
C HIS A 38 -8.51 -0.11 12.39
N ALA A 39 -8.02 0.80 11.53
CA ALA A 39 -6.71 0.73 10.91
C ALA A 39 -5.56 0.67 11.94
N GLN A 40 -5.58 1.56 12.94
CA GLN A 40 -4.59 1.57 14.00
C GLN A 40 -4.60 0.27 14.81
N GLN A 41 -5.79 -0.25 15.15
CA GLN A 41 -5.92 -1.52 15.87
C GLN A 41 -5.39 -2.68 15.05
N ALA A 42 -5.67 -2.73 13.75
CA ALA A 42 -5.17 -3.76 12.86
C ALA A 42 -3.64 -3.76 12.78
N LEU A 43 -3.03 -2.59 12.63
CA LEU A 43 -1.57 -2.44 12.66
C LEU A 43 -0.96 -2.84 14.01
N ALA A 44 -1.57 -2.44 15.12
CA ALA A 44 -1.10 -2.79 16.45
C ALA A 44 -1.09 -4.31 16.67
N ARG A 45 -2.16 -5.00 16.25
CA ARG A 45 -2.24 -6.48 16.29
C ARG A 45 -1.15 -7.12 15.43
N PHE A 46 -0.96 -6.60 14.21
CA PHE A 46 0.06 -7.09 13.29
C PHE A 46 1.47 -6.95 13.84
N PHE A 47 1.86 -5.75 14.29
CA PHE A 47 3.20 -5.54 14.87
C PHE A 47 3.42 -6.34 16.16
N SER A 48 2.38 -6.52 16.98
CA SER A 48 2.46 -7.38 18.16
C SER A 48 2.65 -8.85 17.81
N ALA A 49 2.05 -9.33 16.71
CA ALA A 49 2.27 -10.67 16.20
C ALA A 49 3.69 -10.84 15.65
N LEU A 50 4.20 -9.86 14.88
CA LEU A 50 5.57 -9.85 14.40
C LEU A 50 6.60 -9.86 15.52
N LYS A 51 6.39 -9.06 16.58
CA LYS A 51 7.29 -9.05 17.73
C LYS A 51 7.36 -10.41 18.41
N ARG A 52 6.20 -11.03 18.65
CA ARG A 52 6.12 -12.36 19.27
C ARG A 52 6.82 -13.42 18.43
N SER A 53 6.68 -13.40 17.10
CA SER A 53 7.31 -14.41 16.23
C SER A 53 8.84 -14.28 16.17
N GLN A 54 9.40 -13.11 16.47
CA GLN A 54 10.85 -12.91 16.57
C GLN A 54 11.41 -13.43 17.92
N GLU A 55 10.60 -13.36 18.98
CA GLU A 55 10.98 -13.78 20.33
C GLU A 55 10.74 -15.28 20.57
N SER A 56 9.77 -15.89 19.87
CA SER A 56 9.48 -17.31 19.95
C SER A 56 10.29 -18.13 18.94
N SER A 57 10.74 -19.33 19.32
CA SER A 57 11.27 -20.33 18.39
C SER A 57 10.22 -20.94 17.45
N ASP A 58 8.95 -20.55 17.62
CA ASP A 58 7.84 -20.95 16.76
C ASP A 58 7.95 -20.15 15.45
N GLY A 59 8.52 -20.78 14.41
CA GLY A 59 8.98 -20.16 13.16
C GLY A 59 7.87 -19.68 12.21
N ALA A 60 6.84 -19.02 12.74
CA ALA A 60 5.75 -18.47 11.95
C ALA A 60 6.29 -17.45 10.93
N THR A 61 6.07 -17.72 9.64
CA THR A 61 6.56 -16.85 8.57
C THR A 61 5.75 -15.54 8.51
N LEU A 62 6.33 -14.49 7.93
CA LEU A 62 5.63 -13.23 7.67
C LEU A 62 4.33 -13.44 6.89
N GLN A 63 4.35 -14.34 5.89
CA GLN A 63 3.17 -14.70 5.11
C GLN A 63 2.06 -15.28 5.99
N GLN A 64 2.41 -16.19 6.90
CA GLN A 64 1.47 -16.77 7.86
C GLN A 64 0.86 -15.68 8.75
N ILE A 65 1.69 -14.78 9.27
CA ILE A 65 1.25 -13.68 10.15
C ILE A 65 0.32 -12.72 9.39
N MET A 66 0.69 -12.31 8.17
CA MET A 66 -0.16 -11.45 7.34
C MET A 66 -1.51 -12.12 7.05
N LYS A 67 -1.49 -13.39 6.66
CA LYS A 67 -2.71 -14.16 6.39
C LYS A 67 -3.60 -14.23 7.63
N THR A 68 -3.03 -14.48 8.81
CA THR A 68 -3.79 -14.52 10.06
C THR A 68 -4.37 -13.16 10.45
N GLN A 69 -3.64 -12.07 10.26
CA GLN A 69 -4.06 -10.73 10.72
C GLN A 69 -4.96 -9.99 9.74
N PHE A 70 -4.78 -10.22 8.42
CA PHE A 70 -5.46 -9.48 7.36
C PHE A 70 -6.28 -10.38 6.41
N GLY A 71 -6.14 -11.71 6.49
CA GLY A 71 -6.81 -12.64 5.58
C GLY A 71 -6.08 -12.86 4.25
N PHE A 72 -5.00 -12.14 3.98
CA PHE A 72 -4.18 -12.23 2.77
C PHE A 72 -2.70 -11.97 3.08
N TRP A 73 -1.82 -12.25 2.12
CA TRP A 73 -0.43 -11.76 2.14
C TRP A 73 -0.07 -11.08 0.82
N LEU A 74 1.08 -10.41 0.81
CA LEU A 74 1.60 -9.72 -0.36
C LEU A 74 2.76 -10.47 -1.00
N GLU A 75 2.83 -10.42 -2.33
CA GLU A 75 3.96 -10.90 -3.12
C GLU A 75 4.35 -9.89 -4.21
N MET A 76 5.64 -9.84 -4.51
CA MET A 76 6.18 -9.07 -5.64
C MET A 76 6.24 -9.96 -6.88
N HIS A 77 5.68 -9.51 -7.99
CA HIS A 77 5.74 -10.19 -9.30
C HIS A 77 5.90 -9.18 -10.44
N PRO A 78 6.34 -9.58 -11.65
CA PRO A 78 6.33 -8.70 -12.81
C PRO A 78 4.95 -8.08 -13.04
N SER A 79 4.91 -6.76 -13.23
CA SER A 79 3.67 -6.04 -13.47
C SER A 79 3.07 -6.43 -14.81
N LEU A 80 1.75 -6.52 -14.85
CA LEU A 80 1.00 -6.66 -16.10
C LEU A 80 0.91 -5.34 -16.87
N ILE A 81 1.33 -4.21 -16.27
CA ILE A 81 1.37 -2.91 -16.92
C ILE A 81 2.67 -2.82 -17.74
N PRO A 82 2.61 -2.59 -19.07
CA PRO A 82 3.79 -2.48 -19.91
C PRO A 82 4.78 -1.45 -19.38
N ASN A 83 6.07 -1.83 -19.32
CA ASN A 83 7.19 -1.00 -18.86
C ASN A 83 7.11 -0.50 -17.40
N ALA A 84 6.26 -1.09 -16.55
CA ALA A 84 6.12 -0.68 -15.15
C ALA A 84 7.08 -1.39 -14.17
N GLY A 85 7.82 -2.41 -14.62
CA GLY A 85 8.68 -3.22 -13.75
C GLY A 85 7.87 -4.22 -12.93
N ASN A 86 8.07 -4.25 -11.61
CA ASN A 86 7.36 -5.16 -10.70
C ASN A 86 6.14 -4.50 -10.06
N GLY A 87 5.13 -5.30 -9.74
CA GLY A 87 3.95 -4.92 -8.97
C GLY A 87 3.81 -5.73 -7.68
N VAL A 88 2.97 -5.24 -6.78
CA VAL A 88 2.60 -5.89 -5.53
C VAL A 88 1.23 -6.55 -5.70
N TYR A 89 1.12 -7.83 -5.35
CA TYR A 89 -0.07 -8.65 -5.55
C TYR A 89 -0.61 -9.18 -4.22
N LEU A 90 -1.92 -9.14 -4.05
CA LEU A 90 -2.64 -9.84 -2.98
C LEU A 90 -2.68 -11.34 -3.29
N ARG A 91 -2.44 -12.17 -2.27
CA ARG A 91 -2.45 -13.64 -2.36
C ARG A 91 -3.17 -14.28 -1.18
N GLY A 92 -3.77 -15.44 -1.48
CA GLY A 92 -4.52 -16.30 -0.57
C GLY A 92 -5.65 -15.65 0.22
N GLY A 93 -6.22 -14.59 -0.35
CA GLY A 93 -7.38 -13.87 0.16
C GLY A 93 -7.75 -12.70 -0.76
N HIS A 94 -8.63 -11.84 -0.26
CA HIS A 94 -9.02 -10.57 -0.84
C HIS A 94 -8.95 -9.48 0.23
N ALA A 95 -8.90 -8.22 -0.20
CA ALA A 95 -8.98 -7.08 0.69
C ALA A 95 -10.31 -6.37 0.46
N ASP A 96 -11.07 -6.16 1.54
CA ASP A 96 -12.28 -5.36 1.48
C ASP A 96 -11.96 -3.88 1.34
N PRO A 97 -12.85 -3.09 0.71
CA PRO A 97 -12.69 -1.64 0.64
C PRO A 97 -12.49 -1.03 2.05
N GLY A 98 -11.51 -0.13 2.18
CA GLY A 98 -11.18 0.53 3.45
C GLY A 98 -10.13 -0.20 4.31
N VAL A 99 -9.71 -1.42 3.94
CA VAL A 99 -8.67 -2.17 4.66
C VAL A 99 -7.26 -1.74 4.25
N ILE A 100 -6.32 -1.76 5.21
CA ILE A 100 -4.89 -1.56 4.93
C ILE A 100 -4.35 -2.76 4.17
N VAL A 101 -3.81 -2.53 2.97
CA VAL A 101 -3.20 -3.58 2.15
C VAL A 101 -1.69 -3.63 2.23
N ALA A 102 -1.03 -2.48 2.37
CA ALA A 102 0.43 -2.36 2.35
C ALA A 102 0.89 -1.17 3.19
N MET A 103 2.17 -1.20 3.59
CA MET A 103 2.87 -0.09 4.22
C MET A 103 4.00 0.37 3.30
N TYR A 104 4.29 1.68 3.29
CA TYR A 104 5.40 2.26 2.55
C TYR A 104 6.49 2.74 3.52
N PRO A 105 7.35 1.83 4.03
CA PRO A 105 8.41 2.21 4.95
C PRO A 105 9.48 3.04 4.23
N GLY A 106 10.13 3.95 4.96
CA GLY A 106 11.16 4.80 4.38
C GLY A 106 11.68 5.86 5.34
N THR A 107 12.62 6.66 4.85
CA THR A 107 13.14 7.84 5.55
C THR A 107 12.11 8.96 5.49
N LEU A 108 11.80 9.57 6.62
CA LEU A 108 10.87 10.70 6.71
C LEU A 108 11.64 12.02 6.64
N TYR A 109 11.20 12.92 5.75
CA TYR A 109 11.64 14.31 5.73
C TYR A 109 10.49 15.22 6.16
N ARG A 110 10.73 16.03 7.19
CA ARG A 110 9.75 16.98 7.72
C ARG A 110 9.61 18.21 6.81
N PRO A 111 8.50 18.96 6.92
CA PRO A 111 8.36 20.24 6.23
C PRO A 111 9.56 21.16 6.52
N GLY A 112 10.25 21.61 5.47
CA GLY A 112 11.42 22.48 5.57
C GLY A 112 12.78 21.76 5.60
N GLU A 113 12.81 20.43 5.77
CA GLU A 113 14.06 19.68 5.60
C GLU A 113 14.49 19.63 4.13
N ALA A 114 15.80 19.70 3.90
CA ALA A 114 16.35 19.75 2.55
C ALA A 114 16.29 18.36 1.89
N ILE A 115 15.35 18.18 0.94
CA ILE A 115 15.21 16.92 0.19
C ILE A 115 15.88 16.97 -1.19
N PHE A 116 16.32 18.15 -1.63
CA PHE A 116 16.61 18.42 -3.05
C PHE A 116 17.55 17.37 -3.66
N PHE A 117 18.74 17.18 -3.07
CA PHE A 117 19.72 16.22 -3.58
C PHE A 117 19.23 14.78 -3.49
N ASN A 118 18.55 14.41 -2.40
CA ASN A 118 18.01 13.07 -2.19
C ASN A 118 16.85 12.73 -3.14
N SER A 119 16.18 13.75 -3.69
CA SER A 119 15.08 13.61 -4.65
C SER A 119 15.53 13.48 -6.11
N LEU A 120 16.78 13.84 -6.42
CA LEU A 120 17.29 13.74 -7.79
C LEU A 120 17.33 12.28 -8.24
N HIS A 121 16.58 11.97 -9.30
CA HIS A 121 16.41 10.62 -9.85
C HIS A 121 15.87 9.58 -8.86
N ASN A 122 15.29 10.02 -7.74
CA ASN A 122 14.68 9.11 -6.77
C ASN A 122 13.19 8.93 -7.05
N ARG A 123 12.83 7.77 -7.61
CA ARG A 123 11.44 7.40 -7.92
C ARG A 123 10.66 6.84 -6.74
N TYR A 124 11.28 6.74 -5.56
CA TYR A 124 10.72 6.14 -4.35
C TYR A 124 10.30 7.19 -3.31
N ILE A 125 10.16 8.46 -3.71
CA ILE A 125 9.69 9.52 -2.82
C ILE A 125 8.19 9.75 -2.98
N LEU A 126 7.46 9.63 -1.88
CA LEU A 126 6.06 10.03 -1.78
C LEU A 126 5.95 11.33 -0.98
N LYS A 127 5.09 12.25 -1.43
CA LYS A 127 4.76 13.47 -0.70
C LYS A 127 3.39 13.32 -0.03
N CYS A 128 3.35 13.45 1.28
CA CYS A 128 2.14 13.48 2.09
C CYS A 128 1.48 14.88 2.04
N ASN A 129 0.18 14.93 2.31
CA ASN A 129 -0.60 16.17 2.23
C ASN A 129 -0.18 17.23 3.26
N ASP A 130 0.39 16.79 4.38
CA ASP A 130 0.95 17.62 5.45
C ASP A 130 2.36 18.17 5.13
N GLY A 131 2.90 17.87 3.95
CA GLY A 131 4.22 18.31 3.52
C GLY A 131 5.38 17.41 3.98
N VAL A 132 5.09 16.28 4.65
CA VAL A 132 6.10 15.25 4.92
C VAL A 132 6.45 14.51 3.62
N TYR A 133 7.71 14.13 3.47
CA TYR A 133 8.16 13.23 2.39
C TYR A 133 8.59 11.88 2.96
N VAL A 134 8.25 10.80 2.27
CA VAL A 134 8.68 9.43 2.61
C VAL A 134 9.54 8.89 1.47
N ASP A 135 10.80 8.55 1.76
CA ASP A 135 11.74 7.96 0.80
C ASP A 135 11.91 6.47 1.07
N GLY A 136 11.30 5.65 0.21
CA GLY A 136 11.34 4.18 0.28
C GLY A 136 12.51 3.55 -0.48
N LYS A 137 13.51 4.33 -0.90
CA LYS A 137 14.70 3.78 -1.56
C LYS A 137 15.48 2.90 -0.58
N SER A 138 15.80 1.68 -0.98
CA SER A 138 16.70 0.80 -0.23
C SER A 138 18.12 1.35 -0.25
N ASN A 139 18.75 1.46 0.92
CA ASN A 139 20.18 1.78 1.06
C ASN A 139 21.06 0.58 0.73
#